data_AF-X1NTM1-F1
#
_entry.id   AF-X1NTM1-F1
#
_cell.length_a   1.000
_cell.length_b   1.000
_cell.length_c   1.000
_cell.angle_alpha   90.00
_cell.angle_beta   90.00
_cell.angle_gamma   90.00
#
_symmetry.space_group_name_H-M   'P 1'
#
loop_
_entity.id
_entity.type
_entity.pdbx_description
1 polymer ?
#
loop_
_entity_poly.entity_id
_entity_poly.type
_entity_poly.pdbx_seq_one_letter_code
_entity_poly.pdbx_strand_id
1 'polypeptide(L)'
;MAKQAVDVFSNVAYARVEMSAVNTLTFEPIRFAVGVFQGIGIIIHRILYAPFTPSIRELAVATDQISMALTLSDKVLAISDVRAPAIIDTTRLVGMGVNVEPIRLPIITDWTALPGGGKLFPANPLFAAMTSLGAA
;
A
#
# COMPACT_ATOMS: atom_id res chain seq x y z
N MET A 1 -17.60 25.56 19.24
CA MET A 1 -16.31 24.95 18.87
C MET A 1 -16.30 23.53 19.44
N ALA A 2 -16.29 22.50 18.59
CA ALA A 2 -16.26 21.12 19.07
C ALA A 2 -14.92 20.83 19.73
N LYS A 3 -14.95 20.28 20.95
CA LYS A 3 -13.76 19.91 21.72
C LYS A 3 -13.01 18.84 20.94
N GLN A 4 -11.90 19.21 20.29
CA GLN A 4 -10.99 18.22 19.69
C GLN A 4 -10.37 17.42 20.84
N ALA A 5 -10.85 16.20 21.03
CA ALA A 5 -10.16 15.23 21.84
C ALA A 5 -8.83 14.93 21.13
N VAL A 6 -7.73 15.36 21.74
CA VAL A 6 -6.39 15.03 21.25
C VAL A 6 -6.22 13.54 21.42
N ASP A 7 -5.99 12.85 20.31
CA ASP A 7 -5.79 11.40 20.31
C ASP A 7 -4.50 11.08 21.08
N VAL A 8 -4.62 10.22 22.09
CA VAL A 8 -3.53 9.91 23.04
C VAL A 8 -2.62 8.82 22.48
N PHE A 9 -3.08 8.07 21.48
CA PHE A 9 -2.36 6.93 20.93
C PHE A 9 -2.07 7.11 19.45
N SER A 10 -0.88 6.67 19.02
CA SER A 10 -0.56 6.57 17.61
C SER A 10 -1.34 5.43 16.99
N ASN A 11 -2.36 5.75 16.20
CA ASN A 11 -3.14 4.78 15.43
C ASN A 11 -2.35 4.34 14.19
N VAL A 12 -1.47 3.35 14.36
CA VAL A 12 -0.66 2.76 13.28
C VAL A 12 -1.07 1.32 13.05
N ALA A 13 -1.33 0.96 11.79
CA ALA A 13 -1.57 -0.42 11.38
C ALA A 13 -0.39 -0.92 10.54
N TYR A 14 0.02 -2.17 10.78
CA TYR A 14 1.05 -2.85 10.01
C TYR A 14 0.42 -4.02 9.25
N ALA A 15 0.72 -4.11 7.96
CA ALA A 15 0.33 -5.23 7.12
C ALA A 15 1.57 -5.76 6.40
N ARG A 16 1.71 -7.08 6.35
CA ARG A 16 2.81 -7.76 5.64
C ARG A 16 2.22 -8.57 4.51
N VAL A 17 2.59 -8.23 3.28
CA VAL A 17 2.25 -9.03 2.10
C VAL A 17 3.48 -9.85 1.74
N GLU A 18 3.31 -11.17 1.64
CA GLU A 18 4.32 -12.08 1.15
C GLU A 18 3.82 -12.68 -0.16
N MET A 19 4.60 -12.53 -1.23
CA MET A 19 4.21 -13.06 -2.54
C MET A 19 4.30 -14.58 -2.53
N SER A 20 3.25 -15.24 -3.01
CA SER A 20 3.22 -16.70 -3.12
C SER A 20 4.08 -17.24 -4.27
N ALA A 21 4.25 -16.45 -5.34
CA ALA A 21 5.13 -16.74 -6.46
C ALA A 21 5.46 -15.46 -7.26
N VAL A 22 6.51 -15.52 -8.06
CA VAL A 22 6.90 -14.47 -9.01
C VAL A 22 5.75 -14.16 -9.97
N ASN A 23 5.54 -12.90 -10.33
CA ASN A 23 4.44 -12.46 -11.19
C ASN A 23 3.03 -12.74 -10.66
N THR A 24 2.90 -13.16 -9.40
CA THR A 24 1.61 -13.47 -8.79
C THR A 24 1.12 -12.31 -7.95
N LEU A 25 -0.04 -11.79 -8.32
CA LEU A 25 -0.73 -10.78 -7.56
C LEU A 25 -1.25 -11.39 -6.25
N THR A 26 -0.70 -10.92 -5.14
CA THR A 26 -1.04 -11.39 -3.80
C THR A 26 -1.72 -10.28 -3.01
N PHE A 27 -2.74 -10.64 -2.23
CA PHE A 27 -3.51 -9.74 -1.39
C PHE A 27 -3.45 -10.21 0.06
N GLU A 28 -3.21 -9.28 0.98
CA GLU A 28 -3.33 -9.51 2.42
C GLU A 28 -4.41 -8.58 3.00
N PRO A 29 -5.44 -9.13 3.68
CA PRO A 29 -6.48 -8.31 4.29
C PRO A 29 -5.96 -7.56 5.53
N ILE A 30 -6.21 -6.26 5.58
CA ILE A 30 -5.98 -5.44 6.77
C ILE A 30 -7.25 -5.46 7.61
N ARG A 31 -7.23 -6.24 8.71
CA ARG A 31 -8.37 -6.36 9.61
C ARG A 31 -8.28 -5.34 10.72
N PHE A 32 -9.14 -4.33 10.65
CA PHE A 32 -9.46 -3.52 11.81
C PHE A 32 -10.43 -4.30 12.68
N ALA A 33 -10.31 -4.22 14.02
CA ALA A 33 -11.16 -4.93 14.98
C ALA A 33 -12.60 -4.37 15.04
N VAL A 34 -13.18 -4.07 13.88
CA VAL A 34 -14.53 -3.57 13.66
C VAL A 34 -15.37 -4.69 13.04
N GLY A 35 -16.64 -4.74 13.42
CA GLY A 35 -17.56 -5.72 12.83
C GLY A 35 -17.73 -5.47 11.33
N VAL A 36 -17.83 -6.54 10.53
CA VAL A 36 -18.02 -6.46 9.06
C VAL A 36 -19.26 -5.63 8.67
N PHE A 37 -20.25 -5.55 9.56
CA PHE A 37 -21.49 -4.80 9.35
C PHE A 37 -21.49 -3.41 9.98
N GLN A 38 -20.43 -3.04 10.69
CA GLN A 38 -20.29 -1.68 11.23
C GLN A 38 -19.77 -0.80 10.08
N GLY A 39 -20.61 0.08 9.56
CA GLY A 39 -20.27 1.04 8.50
C GLY A 39 -19.32 2.13 8.99
N ILE A 40 -18.12 1.73 9.40
CA ILE A 40 -17.09 2.62 9.95
C ILE A 40 -16.16 3.04 8.80
N GLY A 41 -15.95 4.34 8.68
CA GLY A 41 -14.93 4.92 7.83
C GLY A 41 -13.67 5.21 8.63
N ILE A 42 -12.50 4.90 8.06
CA ILE A 42 -11.20 5.29 8.59
C ILE A 42 -10.64 6.44 7.76
N ILE A 43 -9.95 7.37 8.43
CA ILE A 43 -9.19 8.42 7.75
C ILE A 43 -7.73 7.99 7.80
N ILE A 44 -7.12 7.76 6.64
CA ILE A 44 -5.69 7.45 6.55
C ILE A 44 -4.96 8.74 6.18
N HIS A 45 -3.98 9.09 7.01
CA HIS A 45 -3.15 10.27 6.82
C HIS A 45 -1.94 9.99 5.93
N ARG A 46 -1.32 8.81 6.09
CA ARG A 46 -0.08 8.45 5.42
C ARG A 46 0.03 6.94 5.26
N ILE A 47 0.60 6.50 4.15
CA ILE A 47 1.02 5.12 3.90
C ILE A 47 2.53 5.08 3.75
N LEU A 48 3.15 4.06 4.36
CA LEU A 48 4.58 3.80 4.26
C LEU A 48 4.78 2.42 3.61
N TYR A 49 5.32 2.40 2.40
CA TYR A 49 5.71 1.15 1.74
C TYR A 49 7.19 0.87 2.04
N ALA A 50 7.43 -0.25 2.72
CA ALA A 50 8.75 -0.68 3.15
C ALA A 50 9.05 -2.11 2.63
N PRO A 51 9.38 -2.26 1.34
CA PRO A 51 9.80 -3.55 0.81
C PRO A 51 11.08 -4.03 1.49
N PHE A 52 11.20 -5.35 1.66
CA PHE A 52 12.36 -5.97 2.29
C PHE A 52 13.61 -5.81 1.42
N THR A 53 14.77 -5.60 2.06
CA THR A 53 16.05 -5.38 1.34
C THR A 53 16.40 -6.50 0.35
N PRO A 54 16.18 -7.80 0.65
CA PRO A 54 16.34 -8.86 -0.33
C PRO A 54 15.49 -8.67 -1.59
N SER A 55 14.19 -8.35 -1.45
CA SER A 55 13.30 -8.13 -2.60
C SER A 55 13.75 -6.98 -3.49
N ILE A 56 14.44 -5.98 -2.93
CA ILE A 56 15.00 -4.85 -3.70
C ILE A 56 16.26 -5.29 -4.46
N ARG A 57 17.06 -6.21 -3.91
CA ARG A 57 18.24 -6.75 -4.61
C ARG A 57 17.88 -7.57 -5.84
N GLU A 58 16.70 -8.19 -5.82
CA GLU A 58 16.15 -8.94 -6.97
C GLU A 58 15.69 -8.03 -8.12
N LEU A 59 15.64 -6.70 -7.91
CA LEU A 59 15.41 -5.72 -8.98
C LEU A 59 16.73 -5.42 -9.72
N ALA A 60 17.23 -6.41 -10.48
CA ALA A 60 18.56 -6.34 -11.09
C ALA A 60 18.56 -5.64 -12.46
N VAL A 61 17.48 -5.77 -13.23
CA VAL A 61 17.36 -5.17 -14.57
C VAL A 61 16.22 -4.15 -14.64
N ALA A 62 16.28 -3.24 -15.62
CA ALA A 62 15.27 -2.18 -15.80
C ALA A 62 13.86 -2.71 -16.10
N THR A 63 13.73 -3.98 -16.48
CA THR A 63 12.45 -4.65 -16.67
C THR A 63 11.85 -5.17 -15.37
N ASP A 64 12.65 -5.31 -14.32
CA ASP A 64 12.16 -5.80 -13.05
C ASP A 64 11.40 -4.69 -12.34
N GLN A 65 10.26 -5.04 -11.76
CA GLN A 65 9.47 -4.11 -10.98
C GLN A 65 8.78 -4.81 -9.82
N ILE A 66 8.60 -4.07 -8.74
CA ILE A 66 7.70 -4.44 -7.64
C ILE A 66 6.64 -3.36 -7.56
N SER A 67 5.38 -3.75 -7.73
CA SER A 67 4.24 -2.87 -7.55
C SER A 67 3.53 -3.23 -6.26
N MET A 68 3.31 -2.23 -5.41
CA MET A 68 2.62 -2.32 -4.14
C MET A 68 1.40 -1.41 -4.20
N ALA A 69 0.29 -1.83 -3.63
CA ALA A 69 -0.93 -1.03 -3.63
C ALA A 69 -1.78 -1.26 -2.40
N LEU A 70 -2.64 -0.29 -2.13
CA LEU A 70 -3.76 -0.44 -1.21
C LEU A 70 -5.04 -0.57 -2.04
N THR A 71 -5.81 -1.63 -1.81
CA THR A 71 -7.04 -1.92 -2.56
C THR A 71 -8.23 -2.18 -1.65
N LEU A 72 -9.42 -1.93 -2.17
CA LEU A 72 -10.72 -2.24 -1.53
C LEU A 72 -11.27 -3.60 -1.95
N SER A 73 -10.55 -4.32 -2.82
CA SER A 73 -10.98 -5.62 -3.33
C SER A 73 -9.76 -6.51 -3.58
N ASP A 74 -9.98 -7.80 -3.36
CA ASP A 74 -9.12 -8.93 -3.71
C ASP A 74 -9.33 -9.42 -5.16
N LYS A 75 -10.28 -8.82 -5.90
CA LYS A 75 -10.62 -9.20 -7.28
C LYS A 75 -9.99 -8.29 -8.34
N VAL A 76 -9.01 -7.47 -7.95
CA VAL A 76 -8.28 -6.64 -8.90
C VAL A 76 -7.42 -7.53 -9.78
N LEU A 77 -7.53 -7.39 -11.11
CA LEU A 77 -6.76 -8.21 -12.06
C LEU A 77 -5.32 -7.71 -12.26
N ALA A 78 -5.09 -6.40 -12.11
CA ALA A 78 -3.79 -5.79 -12.25
C ALA A 78 -3.67 -4.53 -11.37
N ILE A 79 -2.59 -4.44 -10.57
CA ILE A 79 -2.28 -3.24 -9.77
C ILE A 79 -1.93 -2.03 -10.66
N SER A 80 -1.48 -2.27 -11.88
CA SER A 80 -1.14 -1.22 -12.85
C SER A 80 -2.34 -0.52 -13.46
N ASP A 81 -3.56 -1.06 -13.31
CA ASP A 81 -4.77 -0.45 -13.86
C ASP A 81 -5.33 0.62 -12.92
N VAL A 82 -4.76 1.83 -12.98
CA VAL A 82 -5.16 3.00 -12.17
C VAL A 82 -6.64 3.40 -12.40
N ARG A 83 -7.30 2.88 -13.44
CA ARG A 83 -8.73 3.13 -13.70
C ARG A 83 -9.65 2.28 -12.84
N ALA A 84 -9.13 1.23 -12.20
CA ALA A 84 -9.92 0.38 -11.32
C ALA A 84 -10.28 1.16 -10.04
N PRO A 85 -11.58 1.42 -9.78
CA PRO A 85 -12.02 2.19 -8.60
C PRO A 85 -11.72 1.47 -7.28
N ALA A 86 -11.38 0.19 -7.34
CA ALA A 86 -10.95 -0.61 -6.20
C ALA A 86 -9.50 -0.30 -5.75
N ILE A 87 -8.70 0.40 -6.55
CA ILE A 87 -7.32 0.77 -6.19
C ILE A 87 -7.33 2.17 -5.55
N ILE A 88 -6.85 2.25 -4.31
CA ILE A 88 -6.80 3.50 -3.55
C ILE A 88 -5.53 4.29 -3.86
N ASP A 89 -4.42 3.56 -3.84
CA ASP A 89 -3.06 4.06 -3.97
C ASP A 89 -2.20 2.94 -4.55
N THR A 90 -1.23 3.32 -5.36
CA THR A 90 -0.30 2.39 -5.99
C THR A 90 1.08 3.03 -6.04
N THR A 91 2.08 2.22 -5.73
CA THR A 91 3.49 2.61 -5.76
C THR A 91 4.25 1.53 -6.49
N ARG A 92 5.17 1.95 -7.36
CA ARG A 92 5.98 1.04 -8.14
C ARG A 92 7.46 1.34 -7.89
N LEU A 93 8.21 0.29 -7.65
CA LEU A 93 9.66 0.26 -7.73
C LEU A 93 10.05 -0.41 -9.05
N VAL A 94 11.08 0.13 -9.69
CA VAL A 94 11.64 -0.41 -10.93
C VAL A 94 13.12 -0.65 -10.68
N GLY A 95 13.64 -1.77 -11.17
CA GLY A 95 15.07 -2.03 -11.20
C GLY A 95 15.80 -0.97 -12.00
N MET A 96 17.01 -0.65 -11.58
CA MET A 96 17.86 0.33 -12.23
C MET A 96 19.05 -0.41 -12.82
N GLY A 97 19.14 -0.47 -14.14
CA GLY A 97 20.34 -0.96 -14.81
C GLY A 97 21.50 0.01 -14.62
N VAL A 98 22.55 -0.43 -13.92
CA VAL A 98 23.93 0.12 -13.91
C VAL A 98 24.11 1.60 -13.48
N ASN A 99 23.09 2.30 -13.00
CA ASN A 99 23.29 3.62 -12.36
C ASN A 99 22.54 3.69 -11.03
N VAL A 100 23.29 3.89 -9.95
CA VAL A 100 22.81 3.85 -8.57
C VAL A 100 22.23 5.21 -8.19
N GLU A 101 20.94 5.40 -8.41
CA GLU A 101 20.19 6.45 -7.69
C GLU A 101 19.73 5.86 -6.34
N PRO A 102 19.89 6.59 -5.21
CA PRO A 102 19.46 6.07 -3.92
C PRO A 102 17.94 5.91 -3.87
N ILE A 103 17.47 4.66 -3.82
CA ILE A 103 16.06 4.35 -3.55
C ILE A 103 15.72 4.91 -2.16
N ARG A 104 14.81 5.88 -2.10
CA ARG A 104 14.32 6.45 -0.85
C ARG A 104 13.31 5.50 -0.23
N LEU A 105 13.72 4.82 0.84
CA LEU A 105 12.88 3.93 1.64
C LEU A 105 12.65 4.54 3.04
N PRO A 106 11.45 4.37 3.63
CA PRO A 106 10.23 3.86 2.99
C PRO A 106 9.69 4.82 1.93
N ILE A 107 8.92 4.30 0.98
CA ILE A 107 8.19 5.16 0.03
C ILE A 107 6.96 5.69 0.75
N ILE A 108 6.81 7.00 0.75
CA ILE A 108 5.80 7.69 1.56
C ILE A 108 4.72 8.27 0.64
N THR A 109 3.49 7.82 0.82
CA THR A 109 2.31 8.49 0.28
C THR A 109 1.66 9.28 1.41
N ASP A 110 1.68 10.61 1.33
CA ASP A 110 1.17 11.50 2.38
C ASP A 110 -0.07 12.28 1.92
N TRP A 111 -1.13 12.23 2.72
CA TRP A 111 -2.40 12.91 2.52
C TRP A 111 -2.74 13.90 3.64
N THR A 112 -1.81 14.16 4.56
CA THR A 112 -1.98 15.13 5.66
C THR A 112 -2.34 16.54 5.19
N ALA A 113 -1.91 16.91 3.98
CA ALA A 113 -2.21 18.21 3.38
C ALA A 113 -3.62 18.32 2.79
N LEU A 114 -4.39 17.22 2.70
CA LEU A 114 -5.75 17.26 2.17
C LEU A 114 -6.73 17.91 3.16
N PRO A 115 -7.79 18.58 2.67
CA PRO A 115 -8.88 19.04 3.52
C PRO A 115 -9.51 17.87 4.29
N GLY A 116 -9.51 17.95 5.63
CA GLY A 116 -9.90 16.83 6.50
C GLY A 116 -8.72 16.03 7.07
N GLY A 117 -7.50 16.41 6.71
CA GLY A 117 -6.26 15.85 7.27
C GLY A 117 -5.86 14.49 6.70
N GLY A 118 -6.65 13.88 5.82
CA GLY A 118 -6.37 12.58 5.23
C GLY A 118 -7.43 12.17 4.22
N LYS A 119 -7.31 10.96 3.68
CA LYS A 119 -8.29 10.40 2.74
C LYS A 119 -9.19 9.41 3.47
N LEU A 120 -10.50 9.48 3.21
CA LEU A 120 -11.52 8.64 3.85
C LEU A 120 -11.64 7.31 3.10
N PHE A 121 -11.65 6.21 3.85
CA PHE A 121 -11.78 4.85 3.34
C PHE A 121 -12.75 4.03 4.18
N PRO A 122 -13.43 3.02 3.61
CA PRO A 122 -14.13 2.04 4.41
C PRO A 122 -13.13 1.24 5.26
N ALA A 123 -13.48 0.95 6.51
CA ALA A 123 -12.64 0.13 7.39
C ALA A 123 -12.58 -1.34 6.95
N ASN A 124 -13.60 -1.83 6.24
CA ASN A 124 -13.68 -3.21 5.76
C ASN A 124 -14.47 -3.26 4.45
N PRO A 125 -13.97 -3.92 3.38
CA PRO A 125 -12.68 -4.59 3.27
C PRO A 125 -11.56 -3.66 2.77
N LEU A 126 -10.37 -3.83 3.35
CA LEU A 126 -9.13 -3.17 2.93
C LEU A 126 -8.05 -4.24 2.75
N PHE A 127 -7.32 -4.20 1.65
CA PHE A 127 -6.28 -5.16 1.30
C PHE A 127 -4.99 -4.44 0.94
N ALA A 128 -3.87 -4.94 1.44
CA ALA A 128 -2.57 -4.62 0.89
C ALA A 128 -2.28 -5.60 -0.26
N ALA A 129 -1.89 -5.08 -1.41
CA ALA A 129 -1.63 -5.87 -2.61
C ALA A 129 -0.17 -5.71 -3.05
N MET A 130 0.42 -6.79 -3.55
CA MET A 130 1.77 -6.77 -4.11
C MET A 130 1.85 -7.66 -5.35
N THR A 131 2.60 -7.21 -6.35
CA THR A 131 2.99 -8.01 -7.52
C THR A 131 4.40 -7.66 -7.93
N SER A 132 5.14 -8.64 -8.45
CA SER A 132 6.43 -8.41 -9.09
C SER A 132 6.31 -8.65 -10.59
N LEU A 133 7.19 -8.06 -11.38
CA LEU A 133 7.47 -8.50 -12.73
C LEU A 133 8.99 -8.73 -12.78
N GLY A 134 9.42 -9.92 -13.18
CA GLY A 134 10.84 -10.22 -13.40
C GLY A 134 11.70 -10.44 -12.14
N ALA A 135 11.33 -9.86 -11.00
CA ALA A 135 12.02 -10.08 -9.72
C ALA A 135 11.64 -11.42 -9.09
N ALA A 136 12.63 -12.29 -8.89
CA ALA A 136 12.50 -13.66 -8.38
C ALA A 136 12.46 -13.74 -6.85
#